data_AF-A0A1F6LK43-F1
#
_entry.id   AF-A0A1F6LK43-F1
#
_cell.length_a   1.000
_cell.length_b   1.000
_cell.length_c   1.000
_cell.angle_alpha   90.00
_cell.angle_beta   90.00
_cell.angle_gamma   90.00
#
_symmetry.space_group_name_H-M   'P 1'
#
loop_
_entity.id
_entity.type
_entity.pdbx_description
1 polymer ?
#
loop_
_entity_poly.entity_id
_entity_poly.type
_entity_poly.pdbx_seq_one_letter_code
_entity_poly.pdbx_strand_id
1 'polypeptide(L)'
;MSQKKEKEKNSVEHSRRDVEEFFEFKKLDSRAALLFEADVDDAWRRLGVQGDTLDDVQFKGVVRTLSDNGWYQRHPVGRFASAEQMRYSVDVDTDIMDTETVAKFFNVSPRTIQGWVSKNYIPNFHIGNFVRFRLTDINSWIDGLMTKGRRTLRPTLREAA
;
A
#
# COMPACT_ATOMS: atom_id res chain seq x y z
N MET A 1 33.12 -9.07 42.53
CA MET A 1 33.39 -10.07 41.47
C MET A 1 32.59 -11.30 41.84
N SER A 2 31.57 -11.77 41.14
CA SER A 2 31.32 -11.72 39.71
C SER A 2 29.82 -11.88 39.46
N GLN A 3 29.23 -10.83 38.89
CA GLN A 3 28.01 -10.97 38.09
C GLN A 3 28.38 -11.80 36.86
N LYS A 4 28.25 -13.13 36.95
CA LYS A 4 28.54 -14.03 35.83
C LYS A 4 27.59 -15.23 35.75
N LYS A 5 26.35 -15.04 36.17
CA LYS A 5 25.26 -16.01 36.00
C LYS A 5 23.97 -15.29 35.64
N GLU A 6 24.01 -14.50 34.57
CA GLU A 6 22.81 -13.88 34.02
C GLU A 6 23.00 -13.68 32.52
N LYS A 7 22.96 -14.79 31.76
CA LYS A 7 22.71 -14.82 30.31
C LYS A 7 22.64 -16.26 29.77
N GLU A 8 22.00 -17.18 30.49
CA GLU A 8 21.29 -18.28 29.83
C GLU A 8 19.96 -17.70 29.35
N LYS A 9 19.99 -16.89 28.29
CA LYS A 9 18.78 -16.53 27.56
C LYS A 9 18.61 -17.57 26.49
N ASN A 10 17.54 -18.37 26.61
CA ASN A 10 16.96 -19.21 25.58
C ASN A 10 17.28 -18.65 24.19
N SER A 11 18.29 -19.22 23.52
CA SER A 11 18.53 -18.95 22.11
C SER A 11 17.40 -19.66 21.38
N VAL A 12 16.37 -18.92 21.00
CA VAL A 12 15.34 -19.44 20.12
C VAL A 12 16.05 -19.70 18.79
N GLU A 13 16.24 -20.97 18.47
CA GLU A 13 16.79 -21.40 17.19
C GLU A 13 15.65 -21.37 16.17
N HIS A 14 15.88 -20.63 15.08
CA HIS A 14 14.96 -20.51 13.97
C HIS A 14 15.51 -21.32 12.80
N SER A 15 14.68 -22.17 12.21
CA SER A 15 14.98 -22.92 11.02
C SER A 15 14.70 -22.11 9.76
N ARG A 16 15.17 -22.61 8.61
CA ARG A 16 14.75 -22.09 7.29
C ARG A 16 13.22 -22.01 7.14
N ARG A 17 12.49 -22.99 7.70
CA ARG A 17 11.01 -23.01 7.65
C ARG A 17 10.38 -21.83 8.38
N ASP A 18 11.01 -21.33 9.43
CA ASP A 18 10.50 -20.17 10.16
C ASP A 18 10.63 -18.89 9.32
N VAL A 19 11.66 -18.80 8.48
CA VAL A 19 11.81 -17.71 7.49
C VAL A 19 10.79 -17.85 6.36
N GLU A 20 10.60 -19.07 5.85
CA GLU A 20 9.57 -19.36 4.83
C GLU A 20 8.15 -19.06 5.35
N GLU A 21 7.85 -19.41 6.60
CA GLU A 21 6.57 -19.13 7.24
C GLU A 21 6.37 -17.63 7.45
N PHE A 22 7.41 -16.93 7.89
CA PHE A 22 7.37 -15.50 8.10
C PHE A 22 7.08 -14.70 6.80
N PHE A 23 7.54 -15.19 5.65
CA PHE A 23 7.22 -14.65 4.32
C PHE A 23 6.04 -15.36 3.64
N GLU A 24 5.28 -16.20 4.35
CA GLU A 24 4.13 -16.92 3.81
C GLU A 24 4.42 -17.70 2.51
N PHE A 25 5.60 -18.34 2.41
CA PHE A 25 6.13 -18.99 1.21
C PHE A 25 5.12 -19.88 0.48
N LYS A 26 4.30 -20.63 1.23
CA LYS A 26 3.26 -21.53 0.68
C LYS A 26 2.20 -20.82 -0.17
N LYS A 27 2.06 -19.50 -0.04
CA LYS A 27 1.10 -18.68 -0.80
C LYS A 27 1.73 -18.03 -2.05
N LEU A 28 3.04 -18.16 -2.25
CA LEU A 28 3.72 -17.63 -3.43
C LEU A 28 3.38 -18.43 -4.68
N ASP A 29 3.32 -17.74 -5.82
CA ASP A 29 3.32 -18.43 -7.12
C ASP A 29 4.68 -19.09 -7.38
N SER A 30 4.71 -20.05 -8.30
CA SER A 30 5.91 -20.85 -8.58
C SER A 30 7.15 -20.02 -8.96
N ARG A 31 6.98 -18.89 -9.64
CA ARG A 31 8.11 -18.04 -10.05
C ARG A 31 8.63 -17.22 -8.88
N ALA A 32 7.73 -16.67 -8.06
CA ALA A 32 8.10 -15.94 -6.87
C ALA A 32 8.75 -16.85 -5.81
N ALA A 33 8.26 -18.09 -5.66
CA ALA A 33 8.86 -19.11 -4.79
C ALA A 33 10.31 -19.44 -5.19
N LEU A 34 10.58 -19.67 -6.48
CA LEU A 34 11.94 -19.95 -6.98
C LEU A 34 12.91 -18.80 -6.72
N LEU A 35 12.46 -17.56 -6.93
CA LEU A 35 13.26 -16.39 -6.64
C LEU A 35 13.50 -16.24 -5.12
N PHE A 36 12.51 -16.57 -4.30
CA PHE A 36 12.61 -16.47 -2.84
C PHE A 36 13.65 -17.44 -2.29
N GLU A 37 13.60 -18.69 -2.74
CA GLU A 37 14.61 -19.70 -2.37
C GLU A 37 16.03 -19.25 -2.74
N ALA A 38 16.22 -18.67 -3.93
CA ALA A 38 17.51 -18.18 -4.38
C ALA A 38 18.05 -17.03 -3.50
N ASP A 39 17.18 -16.09 -3.12
CA ASP A 39 17.56 -14.95 -2.28
C ASP A 39 17.76 -15.35 -0.80
N VAL A 40 17.01 -16.33 -0.31
CA VAL A 40 17.24 -16.96 1.01
C VAL A 40 18.63 -17.59 1.05
N ASP A 41 19.00 -18.36 0.03
CA ASP A 41 20.32 -18.98 -0.06
C ASP A 41 21.46 -17.96 -0.14
N ASP A 42 21.23 -16.84 -0.81
CA ASP A 42 22.20 -15.73 -0.85
C ASP A 42 22.32 -15.05 0.52
N ALA A 43 21.21 -14.80 1.20
CA ALA A 43 21.19 -14.23 2.56
C ALA A 43 21.93 -15.14 3.57
N TRP A 44 21.72 -16.46 3.50
CA TRP A 44 22.43 -17.44 4.33
C TRP A 44 23.95 -17.39 4.10
N ARG A 45 24.37 -17.34 2.83
CA ARG A 45 25.80 -17.24 2.48
C ARG A 45 26.43 -15.95 2.99
N ARG A 46 25.76 -14.81 2.84
CA ARG A 46 26.26 -13.50 3.29
C ARG A 46 26.43 -13.42 4.80
N LEU A 47 25.55 -14.08 5.56
CA LEU A 47 25.58 -14.10 7.02
C LEU A 47 26.49 -15.19 7.60
N GLY A 48 27.12 -16.01 6.75
CA GLY A 48 28.09 -17.02 7.17
C GLY A 48 27.48 -18.13 8.02
N VAL A 49 26.19 -18.42 7.83
CA VAL A 49 25.47 -19.43 8.60
C VAL A 49 25.99 -20.82 8.25
N GLN A 50 26.42 -21.57 9.27
CA GLN A 50 26.88 -22.95 9.13
C GLN A 50 25.76 -23.90 9.58
N GLY A 51 24.94 -24.37 8.62
CA GLY A 51 23.83 -25.29 8.87
C GLY A 51 22.46 -24.72 8.51
N ASP A 52 21.39 -25.42 8.93
CA ASP A 52 20.00 -25.07 8.64
C ASP A 52 19.28 -24.31 9.77
N THR A 53 20.01 -23.99 10.85
CA THR A 53 19.50 -23.26 12.01
C THR A 53 20.17 -21.89 12.16
N LEU A 54 19.37 -20.92 12.56
CA LEU A 54 19.73 -19.53 12.80
C LEU A 54 19.48 -19.20 14.27
N ASP A 55 20.39 -18.47 14.90
CA ASP A 55 20.04 -17.77 16.13
C ASP A 55 19.11 -16.57 15.84
N ASP A 56 18.54 -15.96 16.89
CA ASP A 56 17.61 -14.82 16.76
C ASP A 56 18.23 -13.61 16.05
N VAL A 57 19.55 -13.41 16.16
CA VAL A 57 20.26 -12.30 15.52
C VAL A 57 20.42 -12.57 14.03
N GLN A 58 20.81 -13.80 13.66
CA GLN A 58 20.94 -14.25 12.29
C GLN A 58 19.57 -14.30 11.60
N PHE A 59 18.54 -14.78 12.28
CA PHE A 59 17.14 -14.77 11.78
C PHE A 59 16.69 -13.35 11.43
N LYS A 60 16.87 -12.39 12.34
CA LYS A 60 16.56 -10.98 12.07
C LYS A 60 17.40 -10.40 10.93
N GLY A 61 18.66 -10.80 10.81
CA GLY A 61 19.56 -10.40 9.73
C GLY A 61 19.08 -10.90 8.36
N VAL A 62 18.70 -12.17 8.28
CA VAL A 62 18.13 -12.78 7.08
C VAL A 62 16.83 -12.07 6.70
N VAL A 63 15.90 -11.97 7.64
CA VAL A 63 14.60 -11.31 7.43
C VAL A 63 14.80 -9.91 6.90
N ARG A 64 15.69 -9.12 7.52
CA ARG A 64 16.01 -7.76 7.07
C ARG A 64 16.59 -7.75 5.65
N THR A 65 17.54 -8.64 5.34
CA THR A 65 18.14 -8.72 4.01
C THR A 65 17.10 -9.02 2.93
N LEU A 66 16.22 -9.97 3.19
CA LEU A 66 15.12 -10.31 2.26
C LEU A 66 14.12 -9.15 2.15
N SER A 67 13.81 -8.48 3.26
CA SER A 67 12.95 -7.30 3.27
C SER A 67 13.53 -6.16 2.43
N ASP A 68 14.83 -5.89 2.59
CA ASP A 68 15.57 -4.86 1.86
C ASP A 68 15.68 -5.19 0.36
N ASN A 69 15.69 -6.49 -0.01
CA ASN A 69 15.58 -6.96 -1.39
C ASN A 69 14.15 -6.85 -1.95
N GLY A 70 13.20 -6.35 -1.16
CA GLY A 70 11.83 -6.06 -1.56
C GLY A 70 10.90 -7.28 -1.53
N TRP A 71 11.22 -8.33 -0.77
CA TRP A 71 10.40 -9.55 -0.78
C TRP A 71 8.93 -9.33 -0.41
N TYR A 72 8.64 -8.49 0.57
CA TYR A 72 7.27 -8.08 0.90
C TYR A 72 6.54 -7.35 -0.23
N GLN A 73 7.27 -6.68 -1.12
CA GLN A 73 6.72 -5.92 -2.24
C GLN A 73 6.48 -6.81 -3.47
N ARG A 74 7.10 -8.00 -3.50
CA ARG A 74 6.98 -8.98 -4.60
C ARG A 74 5.79 -9.93 -4.44
N HIS A 75 5.07 -9.90 -3.32
CA HIS A 75 3.83 -10.67 -3.13
C HIS A 75 2.66 -10.01 -3.86
N PRO A 76 2.07 -10.66 -4.88
CA PRO A 76 0.71 -10.33 -5.29
C PRO A 76 -0.25 -11.06 -4.32
N VAL A 77 -1.28 -10.35 -3.85
CA VAL A 77 -2.41 -10.83 -3.01
C VAL A 77 -2.07 -11.13 -1.53
N GLY A 78 -2.67 -10.54 -0.49
CA GLY A 78 -3.74 -9.55 -0.34
C GLY A 78 -4.23 -9.52 1.13
N ARG A 79 -4.74 -8.36 1.57
CA ARG A 79 -5.64 -8.16 2.74
C ARG A 79 -5.08 -8.07 4.18
N PHE A 80 -3.80 -7.83 4.41
CA PHE A 80 -3.34 -7.28 5.70
C PHE A 80 -2.33 -6.17 5.49
N ALA A 81 -2.86 -4.95 5.40
CA ALA A 81 -2.11 -3.72 5.51
C ALA A 81 -1.35 -3.70 6.84
N SER A 82 -0.02 -3.61 6.78
CA SER A 82 0.74 -3.20 7.96
C SER A 82 0.50 -1.69 8.17
N ALA A 83 0.40 -1.27 9.43
CA ALA A 83 0.15 0.13 9.81
C ALA A 83 1.20 1.13 9.28
N GLU A 84 2.30 0.63 8.71
CA GLU A 84 3.37 1.38 8.08
C GLU A 84 3.10 1.64 6.58
N GLN A 85 2.35 0.76 5.90
CA GLN A 85 1.85 0.98 4.53
C GLN A 85 0.73 2.03 4.46
N MET A 86 0.00 2.29 5.56
CA MET A 86 -0.92 3.44 5.65
C MET A 86 -0.19 4.80 5.61
N ARG A 87 1.13 4.83 5.79
CA ARG A 87 1.93 6.07 5.73
C ARG A 87 2.78 6.20 4.47
N TYR A 88 2.97 5.13 3.69
CA TYR A 88 3.88 5.12 2.54
C TYR A 88 3.22 4.67 1.22
N SER A 89 1.89 4.74 1.11
CA SER A 89 1.17 4.70 -0.17
C SER A 89 0.74 6.11 -0.59
N VAL A 90 1.66 7.07 -0.54
CA VAL A 90 1.49 8.36 -1.21
C VAL A 90 2.01 8.18 -2.64
N ASP A 91 1.07 8.21 -3.57
CA ASP A 91 1.20 8.62 -4.97
C ASP A 91 2.03 7.75 -5.92
N VAL A 92 1.51 6.57 -6.27
CA VAL A 92 1.71 6.04 -7.63
C VAL A 92 0.36 6.02 -8.34
N ASP A 93 -0.09 7.20 -8.80
CA ASP A 93 -1.10 7.48 -9.83
C ASP A 93 -2.24 6.45 -10.06
N THR A 94 -2.81 5.85 -9.00
CA THR A 94 -4.14 5.23 -9.04
C THR A 94 -5.26 6.27 -8.91
N ASP A 95 -4.90 7.54 -8.71
CA ASP A 95 -5.82 8.67 -8.53
C ASP A 95 -6.22 9.36 -9.85
N ILE A 96 -5.71 8.89 -11.00
CA ILE A 96 -6.07 9.46 -12.30
C ILE A 96 -7.32 8.77 -12.84
N MET A 97 -8.41 9.53 -12.91
CA MET A 97 -9.70 9.09 -13.47
C MET A 97 -9.88 9.56 -14.92
N ASP A 98 -10.60 8.75 -15.70
CA ASP A 98 -11.14 9.15 -17.00
C ASP A 98 -12.54 9.77 -16.86
N THR A 99 -13.04 10.33 -17.96
CA THR A 99 -14.36 10.98 -18.01
C THR A 99 -15.49 10.03 -17.59
N GLU A 100 -15.41 8.75 -17.93
CA GLU A 100 -16.45 7.77 -17.57
C GLU A 100 -16.46 7.48 -16.07
N THR A 101 -15.29 7.32 -15.47
CA THR A 101 -15.13 7.10 -14.04
C THR A 101 -15.64 8.28 -13.24
N VAL A 102 -15.29 9.50 -13.65
CA VAL A 102 -15.80 10.73 -13.03
C VAL A 102 -17.32 10.86 -13.18
N ALA A 103 -17.85 10.51 -14.36
CA ALA A 103 -19.29 10.53 -14.59
C ALA A 103 -20.04 9.56 -13.66
N LYS A 104 -19.52 8.34 -13.50
CA LYS A 104 -20.04 7.35 -12.54
C LYS A 104 -19.93 7.85 -11.11
N PHE A 105 -18.80 8.45 -10.74
CA PHE A 105 -18.57 8.99 -9.40
C PHE A 105 -19.60 10.04 -9.00
N PHE A 106 -19.93 10.97 -9.90
CA PHE A 106 -20.96 11.99 -9.67
C PHE A 106 -22.39 11.53 -9.98
N ASN A 107 -22.57 10.31 -10.49
CA ASN A 107 -23.83 9.80 -11.02
C ASN A 107 -24.47 10.74 -12.06
N VAL A 108 -23.66 11.23 -13.00
CA VAL A 108 -24.10 12.06 -14.14
C VAL A 108 -23.69 11.44 -15.47
N SER A 109 -24.23 11.96 -16.57
CA SER A 109 -23.79 11.52 -17.90
C SER A 109 -22.34 11.96 -18.21
N PRO A 110 -21.55 11.17 -18.97
CA PRO A 110 -20.24 11.60 -19.45
C PRO A 110 -20.27 12.92 -20.25
N ARG A 111 -21.37 13.17 -20.95
CA ARG A 111 -21.61 14.43 -21.67
C ARG A 111 -21.68 15.63 -20.73
N THR A 112 -22.26 15.45 -19.54
CA THR A 112 -22.28 16.49 -18.50
C THR A 112 -20.86 16.85 -18.07
N ILE A 113 -20.01 15.84 -17.82
CA ILE A 113 -18.60 16.04 -17.47
C ILE A 113 -17.85 16.77 -18.59
N GLN A 114 -18.01 16.34 -19.84
CA GLN A 114 -17.41 17.04 -20.99
C GLN A 114 -17.86 18.51 -21.08
N GLY A 115 -19.14 18.78 -20.80
CA GLY A 115 -19.67 20.15 -20.73
C GLY A 115 -19.11 20.99 -19.59
N TRP A 116 -18.69 20.37 -18.48
CA TRP A 116 -17.98 21.06 -17.40
C TRP A 116 -16.51 21.31 -17.75
N VAL A 117 -15.85 20.35 -18.40
CA VAL A 117 -14.47 20.48 -18.89
C VAL A 117 -14.35 21.62 -19.89
N SER A 118 -15.24 21.69 -20.88
CA SER A 118 -15.21 22.77 -21.90
C SER A 118 -15.41 24.17 -21.31
N LYS A 119 -16.02 24.26 -20.13
CA LYS A 119 -16.23 25.51 -19.38
C LYS A 119 -15.16 25.75 -18.30
N ASN A 120 -14.15 24.88 -18.19
CA ASN A 120 -13.18 24.88 -17.10
C ASN A 120 -13.82 24.92 -15.70
N TYR A 121 -15.00 24.32 -15.55
CA TYR A 121 -15.76 24.33 -14.31
C TYR A 121 -15.27 23.29 -13.30
N ILE A 122 -14.71 22.19 -13.81
CA ILE A 122 -14.17 21.06 -13.06
C ILE A 122 -12.65 20.99 -13.25
N PRO A 123 -11.84 20.74 -12.20
CA PRO A 123 -10.40 20.57 -12.33
C PRO A 123 -10.08 19.42 -13.27
N ASN A 124 -9.25 19.66 -14.28
CA ASN A 124 -8.90 18.66 -15.28
C ASN A 124 -7.51 18.94 -15.84
N PHE A 125 -6.91 17.93 -16.47
CA PHE A 125 -5.69 18.07 -17.25
C PHE A 125 -5.77 17.22 -18.51
N HIS A 126 -5.00 17.62 -19.52
CA HIS A 126 -5.00 16.97 -20.82
C HIS A 126 -3.74 16.14 -21.02
N ILE A 127 -3.91 14.91 -21.51
CA ILE A 127 -2.84 14.06 -22.04
C ILE A 127 -3.14 13.84 -23.53
N GLY A 128 -2.58 14.71 -24.37
CA GLY A 128 -2.94 14.78 -25.78
C GLY A 128 -4.43 15.11 -25.95
N ASN A 129 -5.18 14.25 -26.66
CA ASN A 129 -6.61 14.41 -26.87
C ASN A 129 -7.47 13.89 -25.70
N PHE A 130 -6.85 13.26 -24.70
CA PHE A 130 -7.56 12.68 -23.59
C PHE A 130 -7.65 13.65 -22.42
N VAL A 131 -8.84 13.76 -21.85
CA VAL A 131 -9.07 14.47 -20.59
C VAL A 131 -8.91 13.50 -19.43
N ARG A 132 -8.20 13.94 -18.39
CA ARG A 132 -7.94 13.21 -17.17
C ARG A 132 -8.21 14.09 -15.95
N PHE A 133 -8.48 13.43 -14.84
CA PHE A 133 -8.87 14.08 -13.58
C PHE A 133 -8.08 13.45 -12.45
N ARG A 134 -7.53 14.25 -11.55
CA ARG A 134 -6.95 13.72 -10.30
C ARG A 134 -8.04 13.65 -9.26
N LEU A 135 -8.17 12.51 -8.57
CA LEU A 135 -9.13 12.33 -7.50
C LEU A 135 -8.95 13.36 -6.38
N THR A 136 -7.71 13.69 -6.04
CA THR A 136 -7.36 14.74 -5.08
C THR A 136 -7.91 16.12 -5.45
N ASP A 137 -7.76 16.52 -6.72
CA ASP A 137 -8.28 17.81 -7.22
C ASP A 137 -9.81 17.82 -7.23
N ILE A 138 -10.43 16.70 -7.63
CA ILE A 138 -11.88 16.52 -7.63
C ILE A 138 -12.44 16.63 -6.21
N ASN A 139 -11.85 15.93 -5.23
CA ASN A 139 -12.27 16.00 -3.84
C ASN A 139 -12.13 17.41 -3.27
N SER A 140 -10.99 18.06 -3.51
CA SER A 140 -10.75 19.45 -3.08
C SER A 140 -11.76 20.42 -3.67
N TRP A 141 -12.15 20.20 -4.93
CA TRP A 141 -13.19 20.99 -5.59
C TRP A 141 -14.57 20.77 -4.99
N ILE A 142 -14.94 19.52 -4.67
CA ILE A 142 -16.19 19.20 -3.97
C ILE A 142 -16.23 19.88 -2.60
N ASP A 143 -15.15 19.81 -1.84
CA ASP A 143 -15.05 20.48 -0.53
C ASP A 143 -15.22 22.00 -0.66
N GLY A 144 -14.66 22.58 -1.72
CA GLY A 144 -14.88 23.97 -2.10
C GLY A 144 -16.36 24.29 -2.41
N LEU A 145 -17.06 23.41 -3.14
CA LEU A 145 -18.49 23.54 -3.41
C LEU A 145 -19.32 23.42 -2.14
N MET A 146 -19.00 22.48 -1.25
CA MET A 146 -19.67 22.30 0.05
C MET A 146 -19.50 23.52 0.96
N THR A 147 -18.33 24.14 0.92
CA THR A 147 -18.05 25.36 1.69
C THR A 147 -18.82 26.57 1.14
N LYS A 148 -18.97 26.66 -0.18
CA LYS A 148 -19.74 27.73 -0.85
C LYS A 148 -21.26 27.52 -0.74
N GLY A 149 -21.73 26.27 -0.77
CA GLY A 149 -23.14 25.88 -0.80
C GLY A 149 -23.87 25.94 0.56
N ARG A 150 -23.15 25.94 1.69
CA ARG A 150 -23.74 26.07 3.04
C ARG A 150 -24.21 27.48 3.41
N ARG A 151 -24.38 28.38 2.44
CA ARG A 151 -24.96 29.72 2.71
C ARG A 151 -26.49 29.74 2.70
N THR A 152 -27.18 28.65 2.42
CA THR A 152 -28.64 28.68 2.27
C THR A 152 -29.33 27.41 2.77
N LEU A 153 -30.35 27.67 3.61
CA LEU A 153 -31.41 26.80 4.12
C LEU A 153 -31.02 25.85 5.26
N ARG A 154 -31.12 26.39 6.49
CA ARG A 154 -31.45 25.56 7.65
C ARG A 154 -32.87 25.02 7.44
N PRO A 155 -33.11 23.70 7.39
CA PRO A 155 -34.48 23.19 7.43
C PRO A 155 -35.07 23.58 8.78
N THR A 156 -35.97 24.56 8.79
CA THR A 156 -36.74 24.85 10.00
C THR A 156 -37.80 23.76 10.15
N LEU A 157 -37.98 23.26 11.37
CA LEU A 157 -38.88 22.15 11.73
C LEU A 157 -40.36 22.34 11.33
N ARG A 158 -40.72 23.48 10.73
CA ARG A 158 -42.07 23.78 10.21
C ARG A 158 -42.38 23.18 8.83
N GLU A 159 -41.37 22.74 8.08
CA GLU A 159 -41.56 22.20 6.72
C GLU A 159 -41.54 20.67 6.66
N ALA A 160 -41.39 20.00 7.82
CA ALA A 160 -41.37 18.54 7.96
C ALA A 160 -42.68 17.96 8.54
N ALA A 161 -43.76 18.74 8.54
CA ALA A 161 -45.11 18.35 8.96
C ALA A 161 -46.08 18.55 7.78
#